data_AF-A0A4P9JBY1-F1
#
_entry.id   AF-A0A4P9JBY1-F1
#
_cell.length_a   1.000
_cell.length_b   1.000
_cell.length_c   1.000
_cell.angle_alpha   90.00
_cell.angle_beta   90.00
_cell.angle_gamma   90.00
#
_symmetry.space_group_name_H-M   'P 1'
#
loop_
_entity.id
_entity.type
_entity.pdbx_description
1 polymer ?
#
loop_
_entity_poly.entity_id
_entity_poly.type
_entity_poly.pdbx_seq_one_letter_code
_entity_poly.pdbx_strand_id
1 'polypeptide(L)' 'MFELQGGVCAICGKPETVMRFGKLKTLSVDHNHVTGAPRGLLCQGCNQGIGHFAEDIAVMNSAVRYLETHRVH' A
#
# COMPACT_ATOMS: atom_id res chain seq x y z
N MET A 1 4.75 -13.17 9.00
CA MET A 1 4.02 -12.03 8.38
C MET A 1 3.09 -12.50 7.25
N PHE A 2 3.58 -13.22 6.24
CA PHE A 2 2.75 -13.70 5.12
C PHE A 2 1.55 -14.55 5.54
N GLU A 3 1.76 -15.60 6.34
CA GLU A 3 0.68 -16.47 6.83
C GLU A 3 -0.31 -15.71 7.72
N LEU A 4 0.20 -14.87 8.63
CA LEU A 4 -0.63 -14.04 9.51
C LEU A 4 -1.51 -13.04 8.73
N GLN A 5 -1.06 -12.58 7.57
CA GLN A 5 -1.81 -11.69 6.68
C GLN A 5 -2.64 -12.45 5.62
N GLY A 6 -2.67 -13.79 5.66
CA GLY A 6 -3.41 -14.59 4.68
C GLY A 6 -2.89 -14.44 3.23
N GLY A 7 -1.63 -14.05 3.06
CA GLY A 7 -1.02 -13.88 1.74
C GLY A 7 -1.54 -12.70 0.90
N VAL A 8 -2.17 -11.71 1.54
CA VAL A 8 -2.70 -10.51 0.86
C VAL A 8 -2.12 -9.19 1.39
N CYS A 9 -2.29 -8.13 0.59
CA CYS A 9 -1.92 -6.77 0.94
C CYS A 9 -2.68 -6.27 2.19
N ALA A 10 -1.97 -5.74 3.17
CA ALA A 10 -2.55 -5.20 4.40
C ALA A 10 -3.45 -3.97 4.18
N ILE A 11 -3.28 -3.23 3.08
CA ILE A 11 -4.08 -2.03 2.78
C ILE A 11 -5.36 -2.38 2.00
N CYS A 12 -5.24 -3.11 0.89
CA CYS A 12 -6.38 -3.33 -0.02
C CYS A 12 -6.99 -4.74 0.06
N GLY A 13 -6.41 -5.66 0.84
CA GLY A 13 -6.89 -7.03 1.01
C GLY A 13 -6.75 -7.92 -0.23
N LYS A 14 -6.00 -7.48 -1.25
CA LYS A 14 -5.82 -8.21 -2.52
C LYS A 14 -4.42 -8.83 -2.61
N PRO A 15 -4.27 -9.94 -3.35
CA PRO A 15 -2.94 -10.49 -3.67
C PRO A 15 -2.15 -9.52 -4.57
N GLU A 16 -0.85 -9.75 -4.71
CA GLU A 16 -0.06 -9.09 -5.74
C GLU A 16 -0.56 -9.49 -7.13
N THR A 17 -0.50 -8.54 -8.07
CA THR A 17 -0.91 -8.75 -9.46
C THR A 17 0.18 -8.38 -10.46
N VAL A 18 1.25 -7.71 -10.02
CA VAL A 18 2.34 -7.30 -10.91
C VAL A 18 3.21 -8.50 -11.30
N MET A 19 3.39 -8.66 -12.61
CA MET A 19 4.33 -9.61 -13.19
C MET A 19 5.69 -8.94 -13.44
N ARG A 20 6.78 -9.59 -13.03
CA ARG A 20 8.16 -9.16 -13.28
C ARG A 20 8.97 -10.33 -13.81
N PHE A 21 9.57 -10.18 -14.99
CA PHE A 21 10.35 -11.22 -15.66
C PHE A 21 9.59 -12.56 -15.79
N GLY A 22 8.30 -12.49 -16.16
CA GLY A 22 7.45 -13.67 -16.33
C GLY A 22 6.99 -14.35 -15.04
N LYS A 23 7.26 -13.77 -13.86
CA LYS A 23 6.83 -14.30 -12.56
C LYS A 23 5.98 -13.29 -11.82
N LEU A 24 5.01 -13.79 -11.04
CA LEU A 24 4.26 -12.95 -10.12
C LEU A 24 5.23 -12.41 -9.06
N LYS A 25 5.22 -11.09 -8.87
CA LYS A 25 6.02 -10.47 -7.83
C LYS A 25 5.48 -10.86 -6.46
N THR A 26 6.34 -10.93 -5.46
CA THR A 26 5.91 -11.07 -4.07
C THR A 26 5.43 -9.72 -3.53
N LEU A 27 4.57 -9.75 -2.51
CA LEU A 27 4.24 -8.56 -1.74
C LEU A 27 5.52 -7.93 -1.17
N SER A 28 5.57 -6.59 -1.15
CA SER A 28 6.66 -5.82 -0.56
C SER A 28 6.54 -5.82 0.96
N VAL A 29 7.67 -5.95 1.67
CA VAL A 29 7.73 -5.66 3.11
C VAL A 29 7.81 -4.16 3.30
N ASP A 30 6.73 -3.59 3.80
CA ASP A 30 6.62 -2.17 4.11
C ASP A 30 7.19 -1.88 5.50
N HIS A 31 7.87 -0.75 5.65
CA HIS A 31 8.57 -0.36 6.87
C HIS A 31 8.36 1.12 7.18
N ASN A 32 8.38 1.47 8.46
CA ASN A 32 8.30 2.85 8.89
C ASN A 32 9.61 3.57 8.55
N HIS A 33 9.57 4.67 7.79
CA HIS A 33 10.78 5.37 7.37
C HIS A 33 11.50 6.15 8.50
N VAL A 34 10.89 6.30 9.68
CA VAL A 34 11.51 6.93 10.87
C VAL A 34 12.21 5.89 11.73
N THR A 35 11.56 4.75 12.01
CA THR A 35 12.06 3.74 12.95
C THR A 35 12.71 2.54 12.28
N GLY A 36 12.50 2.35 10.97
CA GLY A 36 12.90 1.16 10.23
C GLY A 36 12.10 -0.10 10.57
N ALA A 37 11.16 -0.03 11.52
CA ALA A 37 10.38 -1.19 11.95
C ALA A 37 9.43 -1.64 10.83
N PRO A 38 9.30 -2.96 10.58
CA PRO A 38 8.38 -3.48 9.59
C PRO A 38 6.93 -3.23 10.01
N ARG A 39 6.08 -2.79 9.08
CA ARG A 39 4.64 -2.57 9.31
C ARG A 39 3.81 -3.74 8.82
N GLY A 40 3.97 -4.14 7.55
CA GLY A 40 3.19 -5.22 6.96
C GLY A 40 3.58 -5.54 5.51
N LEU A 41 2.93 -6.52 4.90
CA LEU A 41 3.09 -6.80 3.47
C LEU A 41 2.08 -6.01 2.64
N LEU A 42 2.56 -5.35 1.58
CA LEU A 42 1.76 -4.55 0.65
C LEU A 42 1.93 -5.03 -0.79
N CYS A 43 0.86 -4.95 -1.60
CA CYS A 43 1.03 -5.07 -3.05
C CYS A 43 1.75 -3.83 -3.59
N GLN A 44 2.36 -3.96 -4.76
CA GLN A 44 3.14 -2.90 -5.38
C GLN A 44 2.35 -1.61 -5.56
N GLY A 45 1.07 -1.70 -5.96
CA GLY A 45 0.21 -0.52 -6.13
C GLY A 45 0.01 0.26 -4.82
N CYS A 46 -0.32 -0.44 -3.73
CA CYS A 46 -0.48 0.21 -2.42
C CYS A 46 0.86 0.75 -1.87
N ASN A 47 1.94 -0.02 -2.01
CA ASN A 47 3.27 0.39 -1.55
C ASN A 47 3.77 1.64 -2.27
N GLN A 48 3.56 1.73 -3.59
CA GLN A 48 3.89 2.95 -4.34
C GLN A 48 2.93 4.09 -4.01
N GLY A 49 1.63 3.80 -3.84
CA GLY A 49 0.62 4.79 -3.47
C GLY A 49 0.98 5.55 -2.18
N ILE A 50 1.37 4.86 -1.11
CA ILE A 50 1.81 5.53 0.13
C ILE A 50 3.11 6.31 -0.09
N GLY A 51 4.03 5.80 -0.92
CA GLY A 51 5.29 6.46 -1.24
C GLY A 51 5.10 7.75 -2.05
N HIS A 52 4.09 7.81 -2.93
CA HIS A 52 3.74 9.02 -3.68
C HIS A 52 3.25 10.17 -2.80
N PHE A 53 2.68 9.85 -1.65
CA PHE A 53 2.32 10.83 -0.63
C PHE A 53 3.42 11.06 0.41
N ALA A 54 4.61 10.49 0.21
CA ALA A 54 5.74 10.55 1.15
C ALA A 54 5.36 10.17 2.60
N GLU A 55 4.35 9.31 2.75
CA GLU A 55 3.76 8.95 4.04
C GLU A 55 3.21 10.12 4.87
N ASP A 56 2.97 11.27 4.24
CA ASP A 56 2.41 12.44 4.90
C ASP A 56 0.90 12.25 5.12
N ILE A 57 0.54 11.95 6.36
CA ILE A 57 -0.84 11.73 6.78
C ILE A 57 -1.75 12.94 6.49
N ALA A 58 -1.24 14.17 6.56
CA ALA A 58 -2.04 15.36 6.26
C ALA A 58 -2.38 15.43 4.76
N VAL A 59 -1.43 15.09 3.89
CA VAL A 59 -1.66 15.03 2.44
C VAL A 59 -2.59 13.87 2.09
N MET A 60 -2.40 12.69 2.68
CA MET A 60 -3.28 11.55 2.45
C MET A 60 -4.73 11.82 2.89
N ASN A 61 -4.93 12.47 4.04
CA ASN A 61 -6.26 12.91 4.48
C ASN A 61 -6.88 13.94 3.53
N SER A 62 -6.06 14.81 2.93
CA SER A 62 -6.51 15.76 1.92
C SER A 62 -6.94 15.04 0.63
N ALA A 63 -6.22 13.98 0.23
CA ALA A 63 -6.60 13.15 -0.90
C ALA A 63 -7.93 12.40 -0.65
N VAL A 64 -8.15 11.86 0.55
CA VAL A 64 -9.45 11.26 0.93
C VAL A 64 -10.56 12.31 0.82
N ARG A 65 -10.37 13.49 1.43
CA ARG A 65 -11.35 14.58 1.37
C ARG A 65 -11.65 15.02 -0.06
N TYR A 66 -10.62 15.13 -0.90
CA TYR A 66 -10.78 15.46 -2.31
C TYR A 66 -11.67 14.44 -3.03
N LEU A 67 -11.44 13.14 -2.79
CA LEU A 67 -12.29 12.10 -3.35
C LEU A 67 -13.72 12.16 -2.80
N GLU A 68 -13.91 12.40 -1.51
CA GLU A 68 -15.23 12.54 -0.90
C GLU A 68 -16.01 13.73 -1.48
N THR A 69 -15.35 14.88 -1.70
CA THR A 69 -16.01 16.07 -2.27
C THR A 69 -16.33 15.94 -3.75
N HIS A 70 -15.65 15.06 -4.48
CA HIS A 70 -15.85 14.83 -5.93
C HIS A 70 -16.46 13.46 -6.23
N ARG A 71 -16.99 12.74 -5.22
CA ARG A 71 -17.49 11.37 -5.34
C ARG A 71 -18.88 11.25 -5.99
N VAL A 72 -19.29 12.20 -6.83
CA VAL A 72 -20.60 12.29 -7.53
C VAL A 72 -21.69 12.81 -6.56
N HIS A 73 -22.60 13.76 -6.84
CA HIS A 73 -23.27 14.29 -8.05
C HIS A 73 -22.98 13.69 -9.42
#